data_AF-A0A1F4XZ69-F1
#
_entry.id   AF-A0A1F4XZ69-F1
#
_cell.length_a   1.000
_cell.length_b   1.000
_cell.length_c   1.000
_cell.angle_alpha   90.00
_cell.angle_beta   90.00
_cell.angle_gamma   90.00
#
_symmetry.space_group_name_H-M   'P 1'
#
loop_
_entity.id
_entity.type
_entity.pdbx_description
1 polymer ?
#
loop_
_entity_poly.entity_id
_entity_poly.type
_entity_poly.pdbx_seq_one_letter_code
_entity_poly.pdbx_strand_id
1 'polypeptide(L)'
;MPAKKTGRKKSAKKALKQSLKRNLRNKSVKTEIKTWIKKVEGAKQAEPAKKLLAQTFSVLDKAAKRRIIPENQASRIKARLSRIVSALQPAKSA
;
A
#
# COMPACT_ATOMS: atom_id res chain seq x y z
N MET A 1 47.13 -6.94 -25.60
CA MET A 1 45.65 -6.96 -25.53
C MET A 1 45.20 -5.77 -24.67
N PRO A 2 44.53 -4.75 -25.23
CA PRO A 2 44.20 -3.55 -24.47
C PRO A 2 43.25 -3.91 -23.33
N ALA A 3 43.60 -3.50 -22.11
CA ALA A 3 42.80 -3.72 -20.91
C ALA A 3 41.36 -3.24 -21.14
N LYS A 4 40.37 -4.12 -20.94
CA LYS A 4 38.95 -3.78 -21.01
C LYS A 4 38.72 -2.56 -20.12
N LYS A 5 38.44 -1.41 -20.73
CA LYS A 5 38.13 -0.15 -20.03
C LYS A 5 36.86 -0.37 -19.23
N THR A 6 36.97 -0.86 -17.98
CA THR A 6 35.82 -1.01 -17.09
C THR A 6 35.39 0.37 -16.64
N GLY A 7 34.62 1.04 -17.50
CA GLY A 7 33.93 2.29 -17.21
C GLY A 7 32.98 2.06 -16.04
N ARG A 8 33.49 2.26 -14.83
CA ARG A 8 32.89 1.98 -13.53
C ARG A 8 31.48 2.60 -13.41
N LYS A 9 30.49 1.80 -13.81
CA LYS A 9 29.08 1.80 -13.42
C LYS A 9 28.40 3.18 -13.19
N LYS A 10 28.50 4.11 -14.16
CA LYS A 10 27.74 5.39 -14.13
C LYS A 10 26.22 5.14 -14.05
N SER A 11 25.72 4.14 -14.77
CA SER A 11 24.32 3.68 -14.72
C SER A 11 23.91 3.14 -13.35
N ALA A 12 24.77 2.35 -12.69
CA ALA A 12 24.47 1.84 -11.35
C ALA A 12 24.42 2.95 -10.30
N LYS A 13 25.33 3.94 -10.34
CA LYS A 13 25.26 5.12 -9.47
C LYS A 13 23.95 5.89 -9.66
N LYS A 14 23.48 6.03 -10.91
CA LYS A 14 22.18 6.64 -11.22
C LYS A 14 21.01 5.80 -10.66
N ALA A 15 21.06 4.49 -10.86
CA ALA A 15 20.04 3.56 -10.35
C ALA A 15 19.95 3.61 -8.82
N LEU A 16 21.07 3.70 -8.11
CA LEU A 16 21.12 3.88 -6.65
C LEU A 16 20.40 5.17 -6.23
N LYS A 17 20.74 6.32 -6.84
CA LYS A 17 20.07 7.60 -6.55
C LYS A 17 18.55 7.53 -6.80
N GLN A 18 18.14 6.90 -7.89
CA GLN A 18 16.72 6.71 -8.20
C GLN A 18 16.03 5.78 -7.19
N SER A 19 16.70 4.70 -6.79
CA SER A 19 16.22 3.74 -5.80
C SER A 19 15.97 4.40 -4.45
N LEU A 20 16.92 5.20 -3.96
CA LEU A 20 16.77 5.94 -2.70
C LEU A 20 15.56 6.88 -2.73
N LYS A 21 15.39 7.66 -3.80
CA LYS A 21 14.22 8.55 -3.98
C LYS A 21 12.91 7.78 -4.04
N ARG A 22 12.87 6.64 -4.73
CA ARG A 22 11.68 5.77 -4.80
C ARG A 22 11.39 5.13 -3.44
N ASN A 23 12.41 4.71 -2.71
CA ASN A 23 12.28 4.10 -1.40
C ASN A 23 11.63 5.07 -0.41
N LEU A 24 12.11 6.31 -0.32
CA LEU A 24 11.52 7.33 0.57
C LEU A 24 10.02 7.53 0.31
N ARG A 25 9.62 7.68 -0.96
CA ARG A 25 8.20 7.83 -1.34
C ARG A 25 7.39 6.58 -1.01
N ASN A 26 7.91 5.40 -1.35
CA ASN A 26 7.24 4.13 -1.11
C ASN A 26 7.11 3.84 0.39
N LYS A 27 8.10 4.25 1.20
CA LYS A 27 8.07 4.11 2.65
C LYS A 27 6.91 4.89 3.24
N SER A 28 6.74 6.18 2.88
CA SER A 28 5.62 7.01 3.35
C SER A 28 4.27 6.39 3.02
N VAL A 29 4.06 6.00 1.75
CA VAL A 29 2.79 5.40 1.32
C VAL A 29 2.52 4.08 2.05
N LYS A 30 3.54 3.24 2.24
CA LYS A 30 3.39 1.99 2.98
C LYS A 30 3.06 2.22 4.46
N THR A 31 3.65 3.22 5.10
CA THR A 31 3.34 3.56 6.51
C THR A 31 1.96 4.16 6.65
N GLU A 32 1.53 5.00 5.71
CA GLU A 32 0.18 5.54 5.66
C GLU A 32 -0.85 4.41 5.54
N ILE A 33 -0.66 3.48 4.61
CA ILE A 33 -1.55 2.34 4.42
C ILE A 33 -1.66 1.49 5.68
N LYS A 34 -0.53 1.18 6.34
CA LYS A 34 -0.54 0.46 7.63
C LYS A 34 -1.35 1.21 8.70
N THR A 35 -1.25 2.54 8.73
CA THR A 35 -1.98 3.39 9.67
C THR A 35 -3.48 3.33 9.41
N TRP A 36 -3.90 3.45 8.14
CA TRP A 36 -5.31 3.33 7.75
C TRP A 36 -5.89 1.96 8.07
N ILE A 37 -5.15 0.89 7.79
CA ILE A 37 -5.54 -0.48 8.15
C ILE A 37 -5.80 -0.60 9.66
N LYS A 38 -4.87 -0.12 10.50
CA LYS A 38 -5.03 -0.15 11.96
C LYS A 38 -6.22 0.67 12.43
N LYS A 39 -6.50 1.82 11.80
CA LYS A 39 -7.67 2.65 12.13
C LYS A 39 -8.99 1.92 11.85
N VAL A 40 -9.07 1.19 10.73
CA VAL A 40 -10.27 0.38 10.40
C VAL A 40 -10.40 -0.79 11.36
N GLU A 41 -9.31 -1.46 11.71
CA GLU A 41 -9.31 -2.59 12.66
C GLU A 41 -9.66 -2.16 14.09
N GLY A 42 -9.26 -0.96 14.51
CA GLY A 42 -9.59 -0.41 15.83
C GLY A 42 -11.00 0.20 15.94
N ALA A 43 -11.72 0.32 14.83
CA ALA A 43 -13.07 0.88 14.83
C ALA A 43 -14.05 -0.13 15.44
N LYS A 44 -14.71 0.26 16.55
CA LYS A 44 -15.69 -0.58 17.26
C LYS A 44 -17.14 -0.39 16.78
N GLN A 45 -17.43 0.71 16.09
CA GLN A 45 -18.77 1.04 15.61
C GLN A 45 -18.85 0.92 14.09
N ALA A 46 -19.99 0.42 13.59
CA ALA A 46 -20.18 0.13 12.16
C ALA A 46 -20.13 1.37 11.25
N GLU A 47 -20.77 2.47 11.64
CA GLU A 47 -20.83 3.71 10.85
C GLU A 47 -19.46 4.38 10.61
N PRO A 48 -18.64 4.66 11.65
CA PRO A 48 -17.30 5.20 11.42
C PRO A 48 -16.39 4.22 10.68
N ALA A 49 -16.55 2.91 10.89
CA ALA A 49 -15.78 1.89 10.19
C ALA A 49 -16.03 1.91 8.66
N LYS A 50 -17.29 2.12 8.21
CA LYS A 50 -17.62 2.25 6.78
C LYS A 50 -16.94 3.45 6.14
N LYS A 51 -16.96 4.61 6.80
CA LYS A 51 -16.31 5.85 6.30
C LYS A 51 -14.80 5.66 6.17
N LEU A 52 -14.16 5.08 7.19
CA LEU A 52 -12.73 4.77 7.17
C LEU A 52 -12.37 3.73 6.10
N LEU A 53 -13.23 2.73 5.90
CA LEU A 53 -13.04 1.70 4.87
C LEU A 53 -13.04 2.31 3.46
N ALA A 54 -13.98 3.20 3.14
CA ALA A 54 -14.03 3.88 1.84
C ALA A 54 -12.75 4.70 1.56
N GLN A 55 -12.27 5.44 2.55
CA GLN A 55 -11.01 6.17 2.45
C GLN A 55 -9.81 5.23 2.25
N THR A 56 -9.77 4.14 3.01
CA THR A 56 -8.70 3.13 2.94
C THR A 56 -8.64 2.46 1.55
N PHE A 57 -9.79 2.21 0.93
CA PHE A 57 -9.86 1.65 -0.43
C PHE A 57 -9.28 2.61 -1.47
N SER A 58 -9.63 3.89 -1.39
CA SER A 58 -9.06 4.91 -2.29
C SER A 58 -7.53 4.97 -2.20
N VAL A 59 -6.97 4.91 -0.99
CA VAL A 59 -5.52 4.93 -0.78
C VAL A 59 -4.86 3.64 -1.31
N LEU A 60 -5.45 2.48 -1.04
CA LEU A 60 -4.95 1.19 -1.54
C LEU A 60 -4.92 1.13 -3.06
N ASP A 61 -5.98 1.61 -3.72
CA ASP A 61 -6.07 1.61 -5.19
C ASP A 61 -5.10 2.56 -5.84
N LYS A 62 -4.91 3.75 -5.26
CA LYS A 62 -3.87 4.69 -5.70
C LYS A 62 -2.47 4.08 -5.56
N ALA A 63 -2.21 3.35 -4.49
CA ALA A 63 -0.93 2.68 -4.27
C ALA A 63 -0.71 1.49 -5.23
N ALA A 64 -1.76 0.74 -5.54
CA ALA A 64 -1.75 -0.34 -6.53
C ALA A 64 -1.50 0.20 -7.94
N LYS A 65 -2.23 1.25 -8.36
CA LYS A 65 -2.04 1.90 -9.67
C LYS A 65 -0.61 2.43 -9.87
N ARG A 66 0.02 2.91 -8.79
CA ARG A 66 1.42 3.37 -8.79
C ARG A 66 2.45 2.23 -8.68
N ARG A 67 2.00 0.96 -8.65
CA ARG A 67 2.82 -0.24 -8.45
C ARG A 67 3.69 -0.20 -7.18
N ILE A 68 3.25 0.50 -6.14
CA ILE A 68 3.93 0.54 -4.84
C ILE A 68 3.63 -0.76 -4.07
N ILE A 69 2.41 -1.27 -4.24
CA ILE A 69 1.90 -2.52 -3.72
C ILE A 69 1.34 -3.32 -4.90
N PRO A 70 1.54 -4.65 -4.97
CA PRO A 70 0.91 -5.49 -6.00
C PRO A 70 -0.62 -5.47 -5.90
N GLU A 71 -1.30 -5.56 -7.05
CA GLU A 71 -2.77 -5.56 -7.12
C GLU A 71 -3.39 -6.66 -6.25
N ASN A 72 -2.83 -7.87 -6.29
CA ASN A 72 -3.26 -8.99 -5.45
C ASN A 72 -3.13 -8.69 -3.95
N GLN A 73 -2.11 -7.94 -3.55
CA GLN A 73 -1.96 -7.54 -2.15
C GLN A 73 -3.03 -6.50 -1.77
N ALA A 74 -3.34 -5.54 -2.65
CA ALA A 74 -4.43 -4.60 -2.42
C ALA A 74 -5.78 -5.33 -2.31
N SER A 75 -6.10 -6.24 -3.25
CA SER A 75 -7.33 -7.04 -3.23
C SER A 75 -7.46 -7.90 -1.97
N ARG A 76 -6.37 -8.54 -1.52
CA ARG A 76 -6.36 -9.32 -0.27
C ARG A 76 -6.65 -8.44 0.95
N ILE A 77 -6.07 -7.25 1.01
CA ILE A 77 -6.32 -6.31 2.12
C ILE A 77 -7.77 -5.82 2.10
N LYS A 78 -8.31 -5.46 0.93
CA LYS A 78 -9.71 -5.07 0.78
C LYS A 78 -10.66 -6.16 1.28
N ALA A 79 -10.49 -7.39 0.80
CA ALA A 79 -11.32 -8.52 1.20
C ALA A 79 -11.28 -8.75 2.72
N ARG A 80 -10.08 -8.66 3.32
CA ARG A 80 -9.90 -8.80 4.77
C ARG A 80 -10.62 -7.70 5.55
N LEU A 81 -10.45 -6.43 5.16
CA LEU A 81 -11.09 -5.30 5.85
C LEU A 81 -12.62 -5.32 5.69
N SER A 82 -13.12 -5.67 4.51
CA SER A 82 -14.57 -5.85 4.29
C SER A 82 -15.17 -6.89 5.21
N ARG A 83 -14.48 -8.02 5.42
CA ARG A 83 -14.96 -9.08 6.32
C ARG A 83 -15.07 -8.59 7.77
N ILE A 84 -14.08 -7.83 8.24
CA ILE A 84 -14.09 -7.27 9.60
C ILE A 84 -15.24 -6.29 9.77
N VAL A 85 -15.42 -5.35 8.83
CA VAL A 85 -16.51 -4.36 8.91
C VAL A 85 -17.88 -5.00 8.73
N SER A 86 -17.99 -6.07 7.95
CA SER A 86 -19.23 -6.84 7.84
C SER A 86 -19.58 -7.58 9.13
N ALA A 87 -18.59 -8.07 9.89
CA ALA A 87 -18.83 -8.72 11.17
C ALA A 87 -19.29 -7.74 12.26
N LEU A 88 -18.92 -6.46 12.15
CA LEU A 88 -19.39 -5.38 13.02
C LEU A 88 -20.82 -4.92 12.67
N GLN A 89 -21.31 -5.26 11.48
CA GLN A 89 -22.70 -5.02 11.13
C GLN A 89 -23.53 -6.20 11.62
N PRO A 90 -24.69 -5.97 12.26
CA PRO A 90 -25.64 -7.05 12.47
C PRO A 90 -26.02 -7.63 11.11
N ALA A 91 -26.20 -8.95 11.04
CA ALA A 91 -26.60 -9.65 9.83
C ALA A 91 -27.72 -8.87 9.16
N LYS A 92 -27.48 -8.41 7.93
CA LYS A 92 -28.52 -7.75 7.15
C LYS A 92 -29.52 -8.86 6.82
N SER A 93 -30.63 -8.87 7.56
CA SER A 93 -31.80 -9.69 7.32
C SER A 93 -32.35 -9.36 5.94
N ALA A 94 -32.07 -10.26 4.98
CA ALA A 94 -32.75 -10.41 3.71
C ALA A 94 -32.42 -11.80 3.16
#